data_AF-A0A8C4W077-F1
#
_entry.id   AF-A0A8C4W077-F1
#
_cell.length_a   1.000
_cell.length_b   1.000
_cell.length_c   1.000
_cell.angle_alpha   90.00
_cell.angle_beta   90.00
_cell.angle_gamma   90.00
#
_symmetry.space_group_name_H-M   'P 1'
#
loop_
_entity.id
_entity.type
_entity.pdbx_description
1 polymer ?
#
loop_
_entity_poly.entity_id
_entity_poly.type
_entity_poly.pdbx_seq_one_letter_code
_entity_poly.pdbx_strand_id
1 'polypeptide(L)'
;MNILPKKSWHVRNKDNVARVRRDEAQAQDEQRQREARALLAEQEARTEFLRKKARVSALPGPDGGSALVPSGDESHHIDLFCDLEEGKGSKAGNKEYEEEKRREKERQEKAIGLLTYLGQSAAEAQTSRPWYQEAPDRSREAAVVTTQEQLKDRLDPLREMERQLRKKKGEGKKRKKEKEKPAGEKAAMGCSAPLSLEQLRRERLQREQAERARAEALLAGRQGEPRRREEEEPDDRKRRYNSQFNPQLACRPRNWEERKQR
;
A
#
# COMPACT_ATOMS: atom_id res chain seq x y z
N MET A 1 -34.10 -26.23 13.81
CA MET A 1 -33.66 -27.11 12.71
C MET A 1 -33.59 -26.29 11.41
N ASN A 2 -32.44 -26.24 10.73
CA ASN A 2 -32.32 -25.55 9.43
C ASN A 2 -32.66 -26.52 8.29
N ILE A 3 -33.75 -26.25 7.57
CA ILE A 3 -34.24 -27.06 6.46
C ILE A 3 -33.82 -26.52 5.09
N LEU A 4 -33.18 -25.35 5.03
CA LEU A 4 -32.84 -24.67 3.80
C LEU A 4 -31.84 -25.44 2.92
N PRO A 5 -30.79 -26.10 3.48
CA PRO A 5 -29.86 -26.91 2.68
C PRO A 5 -30.51 -28.12 1.99
N LYS A 6 -31.66 -28.60 2.51
CA LYS A 6 -32.39 -29.75 1.95
C LYS A 6 -33.28 -29.36 0.77
N LYS A 7 -33.40 -28.08 0.44
CA LYS A 7 -34.24 -27.58 -0.65
C LYS A 7 -33.42 -27.48 -1.94
N SER A 8 -33.96 -28.01 -3.03
CA SER A 8 -33.32 -28.02 -4.35
C SER A 8 -33.05 -26.64 -4.93
N TRP A 9 -33.78 -25.59 -4.51
CA TRP A 9 -33.59 -24.21 -4.97
C TRP A 9 -32.56 -23.42 -4.15
N HIS A 10 -31.97 -24.01 -3.11
CA HIS A 10 -31.05 -23.27 -2.26
C HIS A 10 -29.78 -22.87 -3.02
N VAL A 11 -29.56 -21.56 -3.17
CA VAL A 11 -28.46 -20.98 -3.97
C VAL A 11 -27.08 -21.49 -3.55
N ARG A 12 -26.88 -21.76 -2.25
CA ARG A 12 -25.59 -22.21 -1.70
C ARG A 12 -25.39 -23.72 -1.78
N ASN A 13 -26.36 -24.48 -2.28
CA ASN A 13 -26.15 -25.91 -2.52
C ASN A 13 -25.08 -26.10 -3.59
N LYS A 14 -24.16 -27.03 -3.33
CA LYS A 14 -23.00 -27.29 -4.19
C LYS A 14 -23.42 -27.55 -5.64
N ASP A 15 -24.52 -28.27 -5.83
CA ASP A 15 -25.06 -28.59 -7.17
C ASP A 15 -25.55 -27.35 -7.92
N ASN A 16 -26.20 -26.41 -7.22
CA ASN A 16 -26.67 -25.17 -7.83
C ASN A 16 -25.51 -24.24 -8.16
N VAL A 17 -24.53 -24.13 -7.26
CA VAL A 17 -23.31 -23.36 -7.53
C VAL A 17 -22.54 -23.97 -8.72
N ALA A 18 -22.49 -25.30 -8.85
CA ALA A 18 -21.86 -25.95 -9.99
C ALA A 18 -22.60 -25.69 -11.32
N ARG A 19 -23.93 -25.64 -11.30
CA ARG A 19 -24.73 -25.24 -12.48
C ARG A 19 -24.44 -23.80 -12.89
N VAL A 20 -24.50 -22.86 -11.94
CA VAL A 20 -24.18 -21.45 -12.20
C VAL A 20 -22.77 -21.30 -12.79
N ARG A 21 -21.77 -21.99 -12.24
CA ARG A 21 -20.41 -21.96 -12.79
C ARG A 21 -20.31 -22.51 -14.21
N ARG A 22 -21.08 -23.55 -14.55
CA ARG A 22 -21.12 -24.09 -15.91
C ARG A 22 -21.73 -23.08 -16.87
N ASP A 23 -22.85 -22.47 -16.49
CA ASP A 23 -23.55 -21.50 -17.32
C ASP A 23 -22.69 -20.22 -17.50
N GLU A 24 -22.03 -19.76 -16.43
CA GLU A 24 -21.06 -18.64 -16.49
C GLU A 24 -19.86 -18.97 -17.39
N ALA A 25 -19.31 -20.19 -17.29
CA ALA A 25 -18.21 -20.63 -18.16
C ALA A 25 -18.64 -20.69 -19.63
N GLN A 26 -19.82 -21.24 -19.91
CA GLN A 26 -20.39 -21.26 -21.27
C GLN A 26 -20.59 -19.86 -21.82
N ALA A 27 -21.14 -18.94 -21.02
CA ALA A 27 -21.31 -17.55 -21.41
C ALA A 27 -19.96 -16.86 -21.72
N GLN A 28 -18.92 -17.13 -20.92
CA GLN A 28 -17.58 -16.61 -21.17
C GLN A 28 -16.96 -17.18 -22.45
N ASP A 29 -17.12 -18.48 -22.70
CA ASP A 29 -16.60 -19.11 -23.92
C ASP A 29 -17.30 -18.59 -25.16
N GLU A 30 -18.63 -18.40 -25.12
CA GLU A 30 -19.38 -17.77 -26.21
C GLU A 30 -18.94 -16.33 -26.47
N GLN A 31 -18.70 -15.53 -25.42
CA GLN A 31 -18.19 -14.16 -25.56
C GLN A 31 -16.81 -14.16 -26.21
N ARG A 32 -15.89 -15.02 -25.76
CA ARG A 32 -14.55 -15.17 -26.35
C ARG A 32 -14.63 -15.57 -27.82
N GLN A 33 -15.52 -16.49 -28.18
CA GLN A 33 -15.72 -16.88 -29.57
C GLN A 33 -16.25 -15.72 -30.43
N ARG A 34 -17.18 -14.92 -29.89
CA ARG A 34 -17.70 -13.73 -30.60
C ARG A 34 -16.61 -12.68 -30.78
N GLU A 35 -15.82 -12.42 -29.74
CA GLU A 35 -14.68 -11.51 -29.81
C GLU A 35 -13.62 -11.99 -30.81
N ALA A 36 -13.26 -13.27 -30.76
CA ALA A 36 -12.33 -13.87 -31.72
C ALA A 36 -12.83 -13.74 -33.17
N ARG A 37 -14.12 -13.98 -33.42
CA ARG A 37 -14.73 -13.78 -34.74
C ARG A 37 -14.71 -12.31 -35.16
N ALA A 38 -14.97 -11.38 -34.23
CA ALA A 38 -14.94 -9.95 -34.51
C ALA A 38 -13.51 -9.48 -34.86
N LEU A 39 -12.51 -9.93 -34.10
CA LEU A 39 -11.10 -9.63 -34.37
C LEU A 39 -10.64 -10.18 -35.71
N LEU A 40 -11.05 -11.40 -36.07
CA LEU A 40 -10.75 -11.99 -37.37
C LEU A 40 -11.41 -11.19 -38.49
N ALA A 41 -12.70 -10.85 -38.35
CA ALA A 41 -13.40 -10.01 -39.32
C ALA A 41 -12.78 -8.61 -39.47
N GLU A 42 -12.25 -8.03 -38.38
CA GLU A 42 -11.53 -6.75 -38.42
C GLU A 42 -10.20 -6.88 -39.18
N GLN A 43 -9.45 -7.95 -38.95
CA GLN A 43 -8.22 -8.25 -39.69
C GLN A 43 -8.52 -8.43 -41.19
N GLU A 44 -9.54 -9.22 -41.54
CA GLU A 44 -9.98 -9.42 -42.92
C GLU A 44 -10.44 -8.10 -43.57
N ALA A 45 -11.26 -7.30 -42.89
CA ALA A 45 -11.72 -6.01 -43.40
C ALA A 45 -10.54 -5.05 -43.66
N ARG A 46 -9.56 -5.01 -42.76
CA ARG A 46 -8.35 -4.20 -42.91
C ARG A 46 -7.50 -4.65 -44.10
N THR A 47 -7.29 -5.95 -44.24
CA THR A 47 -6.51 -6.50 -45.37
C THR A 47 -7.22 -6.29 -46.70
N GLU A 48 -8.54 -6.51 -46.76
CA GLU A 48 -9.34 -6.21 -47.93
C GLU A 48 -9.30 -4.72 -48.32
N PHE A 49 -9.40 -3.83 -47.34
CA PHE A 49 -9.29 -2.39 -47.58
C PHE A 49 -7.94 -2.04 -48.22
N LEU A 50 -6.85 -2.60 -47.70
CA LEU A 50 -5.51 -2.40 -48.27
C LEU A 50 -5.40 -3.00 -49.68
N ARG A 51 -5.94 -4.21 -49.91
CA ARG A 51 -5.99 -4.83 -51.24
C ARG A 51 -6.79 -4.00 -52.24
N LYS A 52 -7.96 -3.50 -51.84
CA LYS A 52 -8.81 -2.61 -52.67
C LYS A 52 -8.09 -1.30 -52.99
N LYS A 53 -7.45 -0.68 -51.99
CA LYS A 53 -6.64 0.53 -52.19
C LYS A 53 -5.47 0.30 -53.14
N ALA A 54 -4.77 -0.82 -53.01
CA ALA A 54 -3.69 -1.20 -53.92
C ALA A 54 -4.20 -1.41 -55.35
N ARG A 55 -5.35 -2.08 -55.54
CA ARG A 55 -5.99 -2.22 -56.85
C ARG A 55 -6.36 -0.89 -57.48
N VAL A 56 -6.97 0.03 -56.72
CA VAL A 56 -7.31 1.37 -57.21
C VAL A 56 -6.05 2.17 -57.56
N SER A 57 -4.99 2.04 -56.77
CA SER A 57 -3.70 2.70 -57.06
C SER A 57 -2.95 2.07 -58.24
N ALA A 58 -3.21 0.79 -58.56
CA ALA A 58 -2.57 0.05 -59.64
C ALA A 58 -3.33 0.13 -60.97
N LEU A 59 -4.57 0.62 -60.96
CA LEU A 59 -5.29 0.93 -62.20
C LEU A 59 -4.66 2.18 -62.85
N PRO A 60 -4.20 2.10 -64.10
CA PRO A 60 -3.73 3.26 -64.83
C PRO A 60 -4.93 4.18 -65.11
N GLY A 61 -4.73 5.50 -64.98
CA GLY A 61 -5.75 6.50 -65.27
C GLY A 61 -6.31 6.36 -66.70
N PRO A 62 -7.49 6.97 -66.99
CA PRO A 62 -8.25 6.75 -68.22
C PRO A 62 -7.64 7.35 -69.50
N ASP A 63 -6.34 7.66 -69.53
CA ASP A 63 -5.63 8.13 -70.72
C ASP A 63 -4.30 7.38 -70.88
N GLY A 64 -4.30 6.33 -71.71
CA GLY A 64 -3.07 5.62 -72.09
C GLY A 64 -3.32 4.15 -72.41
N GLY A 65 -3.74 3.87 -73.65
CA GLY A 65 -3.90 2.50 -74.14
C GLY A 65 -2.59 1.73 -74.10
N SER A 66 -2.60 0.56 -73.46
CA SER A 66 -1.63 -0.49 -73.71
C SER A 66 -2.33 -1.84 -73.56
N ALA A 67 -2.53 -2.49 -74.70
CA ALA A 67 -3.01 -3.86 -74.78
C ALA A 67 -2.08 -4.77 -73.96
N LEU A 68 -2.62 -5.41 -72.92
CA LEU A 68 -1.89 -6.44 -72.19
C LEU A 68 -2.27 -7.80 -72.76
N VAL A 69 -1.32 -8.36 -73.48
CA VAL A 69 -1.25 -9.73 -74.00
C VAL A 69 -1.49 -10.74 -72.86
N PRO A 70 -2.31 -11.79 -73.03
CA PRO A 70 -2.39 -12.88 -72.07
C PRO A 70 -1.19 -13.80 -72.31
N SER A 71 -0.04 -13.44 -71.76
CA SER A 71 1.12 -14.33 -71.72
C SER A 71 0.89 -15.34 -70.60
N GLY A 72 0.43 -16.53 -70.99
CA GLY A 72 0.58 -17.71 -70.15
C GLY A 72 2.06 -18.00 -69.98
N ASP A 73 2.49 -18.08 -68.72
CA ASP A 73 3.47 -19.05 -68.23
C ASP A 73 3.45 -18.98 -66.70
N GLU A 74 3.45 -20.16 -66.08
CA GLU A 74 3.37 -20.43 -64.64
C GLU A 74 4.50 -19.73 -63.85
N SER A 75 4.39 -18.43 -63.62
CA SER A 75 5.17 -17.78 -62.57
C SER A 75 4.41 -17.99 -61.26
N HIS A 76 4.60 -19.15 -60.63
CA HIS A 76 4.18 -19.36 -59.26
C HIS A 76 4.70 -18.18 -58.42
N HIS A 77 3.79 -17.36 -57.91
CA HIS A 77 4.12 -16.36 -56.90
C HIS A 77 4.69 -17.13 -55.71
N ILE A 78 6.00 -17.02 -55.49
CA ILE A 78 6.65 -17.71 -54.38
C ILE A 78 6.26 -16.96 -53.11
N ASP A 79 5.17 -17.41 -52.48
CA ASP A 79 4.74 -16.93 -51.17
C ASP A 79 5.72 -17.43 -50.11
N LEU A 80 6.84 -16.71 -49.95
CA LEU A 80 7.89 -17.00 -48.96
C LEU A 80 7.37 -17.07 -47.51
N PHE A 81 6.16 -16.59 -47.25
CA PHE A 81 5.52 -16.53 -45.93
C PHE A 81 4.26 -17.40 -45.80
N CYS A 82 3.91 -18.19 -46.82
CA CYS A 82 2.71 -19.04 -46.79
C CYS A 82 2.72 -20.00 -45.59
N ASP A 83 3.87 -20.60 -45.29
CA ASP A 83 4.05 -21.48 -44.12
C ASP A 83 3.86 -20.77 -42.77
N LEU A 84 4.05 -19.45 -42.74
CA LEU A 84 3.93 -18.63 -41.53
C LEU A 84 2.48 -18.18 -41.31
N GLU A 85 1.76 -17.81 -42.38
CA GLU A 85 0.31 -17.54 -42.35
C GLU A 85 -0.50 -18.81 -42.07
N GLU A 86 -0.08 -19.97 -42.60
CA GLU A 86 -0.71 -21.27 -42.32
C GLU A 86 -0.34 -21.86 -40.94
N GLY A 87 0.49 -21.17 -40.15
CA GLY A 87 0.89 -21.60 -38.81
C GLY A 87 1.73 -22.88 -38.78
N LYS A 88 2.38 -23.21 -39.90
CA LYS A 88 3.33 -24.32 -40.10
C LYS A 88 4.78 -23.93 -39.81
N GLY A 89 5.07 -22.63 -39.64
CA GLY A 89 6.28 -22.17 -38.97
C GLY A 89 6.35 -22.79 -37.58
N SER A 90 7.42 -23.53 -37.31
CA SER A 90 7.61 -24.36 -36.11
C SER A 90 7.08 -23.69 -34.84
N LYS A 91 5.92 -24.16 -34.35
CA LYS A 91 5.39 -23.89 -33.00
C LYS A 91 6.29 -24.43 -31.88
N ALA A 92 7.47 -24.93 -32.22
CA ALA A 92 8.53 -25.22 -31.27
C ALA A 92 9.16 -23.88 -30.87
N GLY A 93 8.52 -23.19 -29.94
CA GLY A 93 9.18 -22.16 -29.16
C GLY A 93 10.48 -22.72 -28.59
N ASN A 94 11.47 -21.87 -28.39
CA ASN A 94 12.73 -22.29 -27.79
C ASN A 94 12.44 -22.93 -26.43
N LYS A 95 12.61 -24.25 -26.30
CA LYS A 95 12.25 -25.01 -25.09
C LYS A 95 12.94 -24.44 -23.86
N GLU A 96 14.19 -24.00 -24.03
CA GLU A 96 14.98 -23.37 -22.97
C GLU A 96 14.34 -22.07 -22.47
N TYR A 97 13.73 -21.29 -23.36
CA TYR A 97 13.05 -20.03 -23.03
C TYR A 97 11.73 -20.26 -22.28
N GLU A 98 10.98 -21.30 -22.65
CA GLU A 98 9.75 -21.68 -21.95
C GLU A 98 10.05 -22.22 -20.54
N GLU A 99 11.10 -23.02 -20.40
CA GLU A 99 11.60 -23.51 -19.12
C GLU A 99 12.14 -22.38 -18.24
N GLU A 100 12.87 -21.41 -18.81
CA GLU A 100 13.33 -20.21 -18.09
C GLU A 100 12.15 -19.38 -17.57
N LYS A 101 11.15 -19.11 -18.42
CA LYS A 101 9.92 -18.43 -17.99
C LYS A 101 9.16 -19.20 -16.93
N ARG A 102 9.13 -20.54 -17.02
CA ARG A 102 8.50 -21.38 -16.00
C ARG A 102 9.24 -21.27 -14.68
N ARG A 103 10.58 -21.32 -14.69
CA ARG A 103 11.40 -21.12 -13.48
C ARG A 103 11.24 -19.74 -12.88
N GLU A 104 11.12 -18.70 -13.71
CA GLU A 104 10.89 -17.34 -13.25
C GLU A 104 9.51 -17.19 -12.60
N LYS A 105 8.47 -17.78 -13.22
CA LYS A 105 7.13 -17.86 -12.61
C LYS A 105 7.16 -18.62 -11.30
N GLU A 106 7.82 -19.78 -11.24
CA GLU A 106 7.96 -20.55 -10.00
C GLU A 106 8.72 -19.76 -8.92
N ARG A 107 9.73 -18.96 -9.29
CA ARG A 107 10.41 -18.05 -8.35
C ARG A 107 9.47 -16.97 -7.83
N GLN A 108 8.69 -16.35 -8.70
CA GLN A 108 7.70 -15.34 -8.32
C GLN A 108 6.62 -15.95 -7.43
N GLU A 109 6.08 -17.11 -7.80
CA GLU A 109 5.10 -17.84 -7.02
C GLU A 109 5.67 -18.30 -5.67
N LYS A 110 6.94 -18.72 -5.60
CA LYS A 110 7.65 -19.01 -4.34
C LYS A 110 7.82 -17.77 -3.48
N ALA A 111 8.19 -16.64 -4.08
CA ALA A 111 8.37 -15.36 -3.38
C ALA A 111 7.05 -14.80 -2.84
N ILE A 112 5.95 -14.98 -3.58
CA ILE A 112 4.59 -14.61 -3.15
C ILE A 112 4.04 -15.60 -2.11
N GLY A 113 4.60 -16.82 -2.04
CA GLY A 113 4.11 -17.89 -1.17
C GLY A 113 2.96 -18.71 -1.76
N LEU A 114 2.76 -18.65 -3.07
CA LEU A 114 1.75 -19.44 -3.81
C LEU A 114 2.27 -20.88 -4.06
N LEU A 115 3.55 -21.00 -4.42
CA LEU A 115 4.24 -22.27 -4.62
C LEU A 115 5.16 -22.56 -3.42
N THR A 116 4.56 -22.76 -2.26
CA THR A 116 5.27 -23.17 -1.04
C THR A 116 5.11 -24.68 -0.86
N TYR A 117 6.20 -25.43 -0.97
CA TYR A 117 6.16 -26.88 -0.82
C TYR A 117 5.99 -27.25 0.65
N LEU A 118 5.04 -28.14 0.92
CA LEU A 118 4.77 -28.70 2.24
C LEU A 118 6.07 -29.27 2.84
N GLY A 119 6.53 -28.70 3.96
CA GLY A 119 7.80 -29.06 4.61
C GLY A 119 8.82 -27.92 4.64
N GLN A 120 8.72 -26.92 3.76
CA GLN A 120 9.45 -25.65 3.87
C GLN A 120 8.71 -24.75 4.87
N SER A 121 8.80 -25.10 6.15
CA SER A 121 8.11 -24.34 7.20
C SER A 121 8.65 -22.91 7.26
N ALA A 122 7.80 -21.97 7.66
CA ALA A 122 8.15 -20.56 7.86
C ALA A 122 9.45 -20.37 8.66
N ALA A 123 9.81 -21.29 9.57
CA ALA A 123 11.04 -21.23 10.36
C ALA A 123 12.35 -21.42 9.56
N GLU A 124 12.33 -22.11 8.40
CA GLU A 124 13.53 -22.30 7.55
C GLU A 124 13.58 -21.28 6.40
N ALA A 125 12.43 -20.84 5.90
CA ALA A 125 12.34 -19.81 4.87
C ALA A 125 12.56 -18.39 5.43
N GLN A 126 12.21 -18.18 6.70
CA GLN A 126 12.43 -16.92 7.41
C GLN A 126 13.85 -16.96 7.96
N THR A 127 14.70 -16.04 7.49
CA THR A 127 16.13 -15.93 7.84
C THR A 127 16.42 -15.74 9.33
N SER A 128 15.39 -15.68 10.17
CA SER A 128 15.46 -15.54 11.61
C SER A 128 14.64 -16.65 12.27
N ARG A 129 15.17 -17.20 13.36
CA ARG A 129 14.45 -18.16 14.17
C ARG A 129 13.19 -17.50 14.77
N PRO A 130 12.07 -18.23 14.85
CA PRO A 130 10.88 -17.74 15.54
C PRO A 130 11.17 -17.45 17.01
N TRP A 131 10.55 -16.41 17.56
CA TRP A 131 10.73 -15.96 18.96
C TRP A 131 10.49 -17.06 20.02
N TYR A 132 9.69 -18.08 19.70
CA TYR A 132 9.39 -19.21 20.59
C TYR A 132 10.46 -20.33 20.56
N GLN A 133 11.33 -20.33 19.56
CA GLN A 133 12.51 -21.23 19.48
C GLN A 133 13.77 -20.57 20.03
N GLU A 134 13.79 -19.24 20.13
CA GLU A 134 14.88 -18.51 20.77
C GLU A 134 14.68 -18.54 22.29
N ALA A 135 15.70 -18.99 23.02
CA ALA A 135 15.68 -18.89 24.47
C ALA A 135 15.71 -17.41 24.87
N PRO A 136 14.88 -16.98 25.84
CA PRO A 136 14.87 -15.60 26.28
C PRO A 136 16.26 -15.17 26.76
N ASP A 137 16.72 -14.02 26.26
CA ASP A 137 18.00 -13.45 26.66
C ASP A 137 17.91 -12.90 28.08
N ARG A 138 18.25 -13.76 29.04
CA ARG A 138 18.23 -13.46 30.49
C ARG A 138 19.06 -12.22 30.85
N SER A 139 20.05 -11.85 30.04
CA SER A 139 20.87 -10.66 30.27
C SER A 139 20.10 -9.37 30.01
N ARG A 140 19.29 -9.34 28.95
CA ARG A 140 18.43 -8.21 28.60
C ARG A 140 17.25 -8.08 29.55
N GLU A 141 16.70 -9.21 30.01
CA GLU A 141 15.63 -9.23 31.02
C GLU A 141 16.10 -8.66 32.36
N ALA A 142 17.32 -8.99 32.81
CA ALA A 142 17.89 -8.41 34.02
C ALA A 142 18.08 -6.87 33.91
N ALA A 143 18.46 -6.38 32.73
CA ALA A 143 18.56 -4.93 32.48
C ALA A 143 17.19 -4.23 32.50
N VAL A 144 16.13 -4.88 32.01
CA VAL A 144 14.77 -4.34 32.05
C VAL A 144 14.23 -4.34 33.48
N VAL A 145 14.47 -5.40 34.26
CA VAL A 145 14.02 -5.46 35.66
C VAL A 145 14.69 -4.37 36.49
N THR A 146 16.00 -4.19 36.36
CA THR A 146 16.73 -3.16 37.13
C THR A 146 16.30 -1.73 36.78
N THR A 147 16.06 -1.42 35.50
CA THR A 147 15.53 -0.11 35.09
C THR A 147 14.10 0.11 35.58
N GLN A 148 13.26 -0.93 35.58
CA GLN A 148 11.89 -0.85 36.09
C GLN A 148 11.87 -0.66 37.61
N GLU A 149 12.76 -1.30 38.35
CA GLU A 149 12.95 -1.09 39.79
C GLU A 149 13.37 0.35 40.09
N GLN A 150 14.35 0.90 39.36
CA GLN A 150 14.77 2.30 39.49
C GLN A 150 13.64 3.30 39.17
N LEU A 151 12.75 2.98 38.24
CA LEU A 151 11.58 3.80 37.93
C LEU A 151 10.54 3.75 39.06
N LYS A 152 10.22 2.55 39.58
CA LYS A 152 9.32 2.38 40.73
C LYS A 152 9.84 3.16 41.94
N ASP A 153 11.13 3.05 42.18
CA ASP A 153 11.88 3.73 43.22
C ASP A 153 11.84 5.27 43.13
N ARG A 154 11.75 5.82 41.92
CA ARG A 154 11.63 7.28 41.69
C ARG A 154 10.19 7.77 41.79
N LEU A 155 9.23 6.90 41.46
CA LEU A 155 7.80 7.22 41.43
C LEU A 155 7.06 6.79 42.71
N ASP A 156 7.78 6.31 43.72
CA ASP A 156 7.19 5.90 45.00
C ASP A 156 6.87 7.12 45.89
N PRO A 157 5.58 7.38 46.20
CA PRO A 157 5.17 8.49 47.05
C PRO A 157 5.72 8.37 48.49
N LEU A 158 6.00 7.17 49.00
CA LEU A 158 6.58 7.00 50.34
C LEU A 158 7.99 7.59 50.43
N ARG A 159 8.82 7.39 49.41
CA ARG A 159 10.17 7.96 49.33
C ARG A 159 10.16 9.48 49.20
N GLU A 160 9.18 10.02 48.49
CA GLU A 160 8.97 11.46 48.42
C GLU A 160 8.56 12.05 49.77
N MET A 161 7.61 11.42 50.48
CA MET A 161 7.23 11.83 51.82
C MET A 161 8.40 11.72 52.82
N GLU A 162 9.20 10.66 52.74
CA GLU A 162 10.39 10.50 53.58
C GLU A 162 11.41 11.62 53.33
N ARG A 163 11.63 11.99 52.07
CA ARG A 163 12.49 13.12 51.68
C ARG A 163 11.98 14.44 52.27
N GLN A 164 10.67 14.68 52.26
CA GLN A 164 10.07 15.89 52.85
C GLN A 164 10.19 15.92 54.38
N LEU A 165 9.96 14.78 55.04
CA LEU A 165 10.12 14.64 56.49
C LEU A 165 11.58 14.85 56.93
N ARG A 166 12.56 14.31 56.17
CA ARG A 166 13.99 14.53 56.41
C ARG A 166 14.37 16.01 56.30
N LYS A 167 13.84 16.74 55.31
CA LYS A 167 14.04 18.20 55.16
C LYS A 167 13.49 18.96 56.37
N LYS A 168 12.27 18.65 56.81
CA LYS A 168 11.62 19.29 57.97
C LYS A 168 12.38 19.04 59.29
N LYS A 169 12.96 17.85 59.47
CA LYS A 169 13.78 17.50 60.65
C LYS A 169 15.14 18.23 60.66
N GLY A 170 15.70 18.53 59.49
CA GLY A 170 16.95 19.29 59.35
C GLY A 170 16.82 20.79 59.65
N GLU A 171 15.70 21.41 59.28
CA GLU A 171 15.43 22.83 59.56
C GLU A 171 15.28 23.12 61.06
N GLY A 172 14.78 22.15 61.85
CA GLY A 172 14.70 22.27 63.31
C GLY A 172 16.05 22.34 64.02
N LYS A 173 17.13 21.80 63.41
CA LYS A 173 18.49 21.85 63.98
C LYS A 173 19.27 23.11 63.60
N LYS A 174 19.00 23.73 62.44
CA LYS A 174 19.65 24.99 62.03
C LYS A 174 19.10 26.22 62.75
N ARG A 175 17.90 26.16 63.34
CA ARG A 175 17.30 27.30 64.08
C ARG A 175 17.83 27.50 65.50
N LYS A 176 18.80 26.71 66.00
CA LYS A 176 19.36 26.85 67.36
C LYS A 176 20.74 27.51 67.45
N LYS A 177 21.24 28.11 66.37
CA LYS A 177 22.50 28.85 66.39
C LYS A 177 22.41 30.07 65.49
N GLU A 178 21.75 31.13 65.96
CA GLU A 178 21.99 32.53 65.56
C GLU A 178 21.09 33.52 66.34
N LYS A 179 21.69 34.12 67.37
CA LYS A 179 21.58 35.53 67.80
C LYS A 179 23.05 35.88 68.11
N GLU A 180 23.73 36.84 67.48
CA GLU A 180 23.47 38.29 67.42
C GLU A 180 24.14 38.98 66.18
N LYS A 181 23.40 39.92 65.54
CA LYS A 181 23.70 41.18 64.78
C LYS A 181 25.07 41.47 64.08
N PRO A 182 25.19 42.52 63.22
CA PRO A 182 24.49 42.81 61.95
C PRO A 182 25.46 43.24 60.80
N ALA A 183 24.88 43.55 59.62
CA ALA A 183 25.41 44.36 58.50
C ALA A 183 26.33 43.67 57.46
N GLY A 184 25.97 43.83 56.18
CA GLY A 184 26.80 43.50 55.02
C GLY A 184 25.97 43.05 53.81
N GLU A 185 26.05 43.81 52.73
CA GLU A 185 25.24 43.73 51.52
C GLU A 185 25.49 42.47 50.64
N LYS A 186 24.53 42.26 49.72
CA LYS A 186 24.63 41.60 48.39
C LYS A 186 24.16 40.13 48.25
N ALA A 187 22.97 40.05 47.65
CA ALA A 187 22.59 39.26 46.47
C ALA A 187 22.66 37.71 46.46
N ALA A 188 21.47 37.12 46.24
CA ALA A 188 21.14 35.99 45.34
C ALA A 188 20.54 34.69 45.97
N MET A 189 19.27 34.43 45.56
CA MET A 189 18.59 33.14 45.25
C MET A 189 18.59 31.96 46.26
N GLY A 190 17.46 31.30 46.57
CA GLY A 190 16.11 31.37 46.00
C GLY A 190 15.10 30.62 46.87
N CYS A 191 14.25 31.38 47.55
CA CYS A 191 12.89 30.99 47.95
C CYS A 191 11.98 31.87 47.11
N SER A 192 11.02 31.29 46.38
CA SER A 192 10.17 32.01 45.43
C SER A 192 9.47 33.20 46.11
N ALA A 193 9.93 34.42 45.80
CA ALA A 193 9.18 35.62 46.15
C ALA A 193 7.75 35.48 45.60
N PRO A 194 6.71 35.96 46.30
CA PRO A 194 5.37 36.02 45.71
C PRO A 194 5.51 36.80 44.40
N LEU A 195 5.04 36.20 43.30
CA LEU A 195 5.16 36.79 41.97
C LEU A 195 4.66 38.24 42.03
N SER A 196 5.49 39.18 41.55
CA SER A 196 5.13 40.60 41.50
C SER A 196 3.77 40.75 40.82
N LEU A 197 2.96 41.73 41.23
CA LEU A 197 1.63 41.99 40.65
C LEU A 197 1.68 42.06 39.11
N GLU A 198 2.79 42.55 38.54
CA GLU A 198 3.02 42.56 37.09
C GLU A 198 3.20 41.17 36.49
N GLN A 199 3.85 40.25 37.21
CA GLN A 199 4.02 38.85 36.77
C GLN A 199 2.67 38.12 36.76
N LEU A 200 1.82 38.33 37.78
CA LEU A 200 0.46 37.77 37.80
C LEU A 200 -0.42 38.34 36.67
N ARG A 201 -0.24 39.63 36.33
CA ARG A 201 -0.91 40.25 35.17
C ARG A 201 -0.44 39.65 33.85
N ARG A 202 0.87 39.44 33.67
CA ARG A 202 1.43 38.77 32.49
C ARG A 202 0.93 37.34 32.37
N GLU A 203 0.88 36.60 33.47
CA GLU A 203 0.36 35.24 33.48
C GLU A 203 -1.14 35.18 33.14
N ARG A 204 -1.94 36.11 33.68
CA ARG A 204 -3.35 36.24 33.28
C ARG A 204 -3.48 36.52 31.78
N LEU A 205 -2.71 37.47 31.24
CA LEU A 205 -2.75 37.81 29.82
C LEU A 205 -2.36 36.60 28.94
N GLN A 206 -1.37 35.82 29.36
CA GLN A 206 -0.98 34.58 28.66
C GLN A 206 -2.09 33.54 28.66
N ARG A 207 -2.80 33.37 29.79
CA ARG A 207 -3.96 32.45 29.85
C ARG A 207 -5.10 32.93 28.96
N GLU A 208 -5.42 34.22 29.00
CA GLU A 208 -6.44 34.82 28.13
C GLU A 208 -6.06 34.70 26.64
N GLN A 209 -4.78 34.88 26.29
CA GLN A 209 -4.29 34.67 24.93
C GLN A 209 -4.36 33.21 24.50
N ALA A 210 -4.00 32.26 25.37
CA ALA A 210 -4.11 30.84 25.08
C ALA A 210 -5.56 30.39 24.89
N GLU A 211 -6.49 30.91 25.69
CA GLU A 211 -7.93 30.64 25.53
C GLU A 211 -8.50 31.30 24.28
N ARG A 212 -8.09 32.54 23.97
CA ARG A 212 -8.44 33.21 22.70
C ARG A 212 -7.93 32.43 21.50
N ALA A 213 -6.68 31.96 21.51
CA ALA A 213 -6.12 31.15 20.44
C ALA A 213 -6.86 29.82 20.27
N ARG A 214 -7.27 29.17 21.38
CA ARG A 214 -8.13 27.97 21.32
C ARG A 214 -9.49 28.27 20.72
N ALA A 215 -10.13 29.37 21.12
CA ALA A 215 -11.42 29.78 20.57
C ALA A 215 -11.32 30.16 19.08
N GLU A 216 -10.25 30.84 18.69
CA GLU A 216 -9.96 31.20 17.30
C GLU A 216 -9.68 29.96 16.46
N ALA A 217 -8.92 28.98 16.95
CA ALA A 217 -8.71 27.71 16.24
C ALA A 217 -10.02 26.95 15.99
N LEU A 218 -10.96 26.97 16.96
CA LEU A 218 -12.30 26.40 16.79
C LEU A 218 -13.14 27.19 15.76
N LEU A 219 -13.02 28.52 15.75
CA LEU A 219 -13.71 29.39 14.80
C LEU A 219 -13.12 29.30 13.38
N ALA A 220 -11.80 29.18 13.23
CA ALA A 220 -11.11 29.00 11.96
C ALA A 220 -11.53 27.68 11.28
N GLY A 221 -11.71 26.62 12.07
CA GLY A 221 -12.32 25.37 11.62
C GLY A 221 -13.77 25.52 11.11
N ARG A 222 -14.49 26.55 11.57
CA ARG A 222 -15.86 26.87 11.14
C ARG A 222 -15.91 27.83 9.94
N GLN A 223 -14.95 28.75 9.81
CA GLN A 223 -14.86 29.71 8.70
C GLN A 223 -14.22 29.13 7.43
N GLY A 224 -13.70 27.89 7.49
CA GLY A 224 -13.23 27.19 6.31
C GLY A 224 -11.86 27.64 5.82
N GLU A 225 -11.00 28.14 6.71
CA GLU A 225 -9.59 28.32 6.35
C GLU A 225 -8.99 26.96 5.95
N PRO A 226 -8.18 26.91 4.87
CA PRO A 226 -7.58 25.67 4.43
C PRO A 226 -6.52 25.25 5.46
N ARG A 227 -6.94 24.44 6.43
CA ARG A 227 -6.03 23.66 7.28
C ARG A 227 -5.04 22.99 6.33
N ARG A 228 -3.75 23.38 6.42
CA ARG A 228 -2.65 22.72 5.70
C ARG A 228 -2.90 21.24 5.86
N ARG A 229 -3.26 20.55 4.78
CA ARG A 229 -3.50 19.11 4.77
C ARG A 229 -2.17 18.47 5.10
N GLU A 230 -1.89 18.31 6.38
CA GLU A 230 -1.13 17.15 6.82
C GLU A 230 -1.94 15.96 6.31
N GLU A 231 -1.26 15.08 5.59
CA GLU A 231 -1.86 13.86 5.05
C GLU A 231 -2.24 12.98 6.25
N GLU A 232 -3.38 13.28 6.87
CA GLU A 232 -3.96 12.45 7.92
C GLU A 232 -4.34 11.13 7.24
N GLU A 233 -3.52 10.10 7.51
CA GLU A 233 -3.81 8.72 7.13
C GLU A 233 -5.24 8.40 7.60
N PRO A 234 -6.17 8.09 6.69
CA PRO A 234 -7.54 7.82 7.09
C PRO A 234 -7.56 6.64 8.07
N ASP A 235 -8.32 6.76 9.15
CA ASP A 235 -8.53 5.69 10.13
C ASP A 235 -8.98 4.39 9.41
N ASP A 236 -8.46 3.22 9.80
CA ASP A 236 -8.64 1.95 9.06
C ASP A 236 -10.11 1.59 8.82
N ARG A 237 -11.00 2.04 9.71
CA ARG A 237 -12.46 1.88 9.61
C ARG A 237 -13.11 2.76 8.55
N LYS A 238 -12.47 3.87 8.18
CA LYS A 238 -12.93 4.84 7.17
C LYS A 238 -12.28 4.60 5.80
N ARG A 239 -11.24 3.78 5.74
CA ARG A 239 -10.62 3.36 4.48
C ARG A 239 -11.63 2.58 3.66
N ARG A 240 -11.72 2.91 2.37
CA ARG A 240 -12.50 2.08 1.43
C ARG A 240 -11.80 0.73 1.30
N TYR A 241 -12.58 -0.33 1.12
CA TYR A 241 -12.05 -1.70 0.98
C TYR A 241 -10.93 -1.78 -0.09
N ASN A 242 -11.04 -0.98 -1.15
CA ASN A 242 -10.09 -0.96 -2.26
C ASN A 242 -8.74 -0.25 -1.95
N SER A 243 -8.62 0.48 -0.84
CA SER A 243 -7.35 1.09 -0.42
C SER A 243 -6.54 0.22 0.55
N GLN A 244 -7.14 -0.86 1.08
CA GLN A 244 -6.50 -1.74 2.06
C GLN A 244 -5.60 -2.81 1.41
N PHE A 245 -5.87 -3.17 0.16
CA PHE A 245 -5.14 -4.21 -0.56
C PHE A 245 -4.57 -3.64 -1.86
N ASN A 246 -3.27 -3.81 -2.08
CA ASN A 246 -2.54 -3.43 -3.29
C ASN A 246 -3.00 -2.09 -3.88
N PRO A 247 -2.85 -0.96 -3.16
CA PRO A 247 -3.39 0.34 -3.58
C PRO A 247 -2.87 0.78 -4.95
N GLN A 248 -1.66 0.34 -5.31
CA GLN A 248 -1.02 0.61 -6.59
C GLN A 248 -1.72 -0.08 -7.77
N LEU A 249 -2.42 -1.20 -7.52
CA LEU A 249 -3.22 -1.94 -8.51
C LEU A 249 -4.69 -1.49 -8.52
N ALA A 250 -5.19 -1.03 -7.38
CA ALA A 250 -6.56 -0.53 -7.23
C ALA A 250 -6.73 0.90 -7.79
N CYS A 251 -5.65 1.70 -7.81
CA CYS A 251 -5.59 2.93 -8.59
C CYS A 251 -5.71 2.58 -10.08
N ARG A 252 -6.80 2.99 -10.72
CA ARG A 252 -6.95 2.89 -12.18
C ARG A 252 -5.67 3.41 -12.84
N PRO A 253 -5.09 2.70 -13.82
CA PRO A 253 -3.88 3.15 -14.47
C PRO A 253 -4.13 4.54 -15.06
N ARG A 254 -3.37 5.55 -14.60
CA ARG A 254 -3.24 6.79 -15.35
C ARG A 254 -2.67 6.38 -16.71
N ASN A 255 -3.39 6.71 -17.77
CA ASN A 255 -3.05 6.40 -19.15
C ASN A 255 -1.54 6.54 -19.36
N TRP A 256 -0.91 5.44 -19.75
CA TRP A 256 0.54 5.32 -19.95
C TRP A 256 1.08 6.31 -21.02
N GLU A 257 0.18 6.90 -21.81
CA GLU A 257 0.46 7.88 -22.86
C GLU A 257 1.08 9.19 -22.33
N GLU A 258 0.90 9.55 -21.06
CA GLU A 258 1.46 10.80 -20.50
C GLU A 258 2.93 10.67 -20.03
N ARG A 259 3.47 9.45 -19.86
CA ARG A 259 4.86 9.25 -19.39
C ARG A 259 5.92 9.33 -20.49
N LYS A 260 5.54 9.46 -21.76
CA LYS A 260 6.48 9.54 -22.88
C LYS A 260 6.78 10.98 -23.34
N GLN A 261 6.27 11.99 -22.64
CA GLN A 261 6.51 13.41 -22.92
C GLN A 261 7.06 14.21 -21.73
N ARG A 262 7.74 13.56 -20.79
CA ARG A 262 8.57 14.23 -19.78
C ARG A 262 9.98 13.68 -19.78
#